data_AF-A0A2T2XGY1-F1
#
_entry.id   AF-A0A2T2XGY1-F1
#
_cell.length_a   1.000
_cell.length_b   1.000
_cell.length_c   1.000
_cell.angle_alpha   90.00
_cell.angle_beta   90.00
_cell.angle_gamma   90.00
#
_symmetry.space_group_name_H-M   'P 1'
#
loop_
_entity.id
_entity.type
_entity.pdbx_description
1 polymer ?
#
loop_
_entity_poly.entity_id
_entity_poly.type
_entity_poly.pdbx_seq_one_letter_code
_entity_poly.pdbx_strand_id
1 'polypeptide(L)'
;MGFGPQTPDAASGAEAVVNIVSILYPEHATLACQAVLRALALAILEAKAPLSFEAMSRFLTDPQWREEILSRGTHPSDVWNPWRGHPINPELLDPDFSWILKERMDTLTDH
;
A
#
# COMPACT_ATOMS: atom_id res chain seq x y z
N MET A 1 -28.61 3.46 -3.08
CA MET A 1 -28.02 2.98 -1.82
C MET A 1 -26.66 2.40 -2.17
N GLY A 2 -25.57 3.13 -1.93
CA GLY A 2 -24.22 2.67 -2.25
C GLY A 2 -23.59 2.02 -1.03
N PHE A 3 -23.37 0.71 -1.07
CA PHE A 3 -22.54 0.00 -0.10
C PHE A 3 -21.07 0.12 -0.55
N GLY A 4 -20.39 1.11 0.01
CA GLY A 4 -18.96 1.28 -0.07
C GLY A 4 -18.57 2.30 0.98
N PRO A 5 -17.45 2.13 1.70
CA PRO A 5 -16.99 3.15 2.65
C PRO A 5 -16.85 4.48 1.90
N GLN A 6 -17.69 5.46 2.24
CA GLN A 6 -17.41 6.86 1.97
C GLN A 6 -16.36 7.29 3.00
N THR A 7 -15.13 6.79 2.89
CA THR A 7 -14.10 7.08 3.89
C THR A 7 -13.72 8.55 3.78
N PRO A 8 -14.03 9.39 4.79
CA PRO A 8 -13.81 10.84 4.70
C PRO A 8 -12.31 11.21 4.79
N ASP A 9 -11.46 10.25 5.14
CA ASP A 9 -10.03 10.44 5.40
C ASP A 9 -9.21 9.19 4.97
N ALA A 10 -8.00 9.43 4.47
CA ALA A 10 -7.09 8.39 3.96
C ALA A 10 -6.67 7.38 5.05
N ALA A 11 -6.65 7.79 6.32
CA ALA A 11 -6.27 6.93 7.43
C ALA A 11 -7.32 5.83 7.68
N SER A 12 -8.60 6.17 7.68
CA SER A 12 -9.70 5.20 7.75
C SER A 12 -9.68 4.24 6.55
N GLY A 13 -9.33 4.72 5.35
CA GLY A 13 -9.19 3.88 4.17
C GLY A 13 -8.02 2.90 4.26
N ALA A 14 -6.87 3.35 4.75
CA ALA A 14 -5.72 2.49 5.00
C ALA A 14 -6.02 1.43 6.06
N GLU A 15 -6.74 1.79 7.12
CA GLU A 15 -7.19 0.86 8.17
C GLU A 15 -8.15 -0.21 7.61
N ALA A 16 -9.08 0.17 6.72
CA ALA A 16 -9.98 -0.78 6.08
C ALA A 16 -9.20 -1.83 5.26
N VAL A 17 -8.14 -1.42 4.57
CA VAL A 17 -7.27 -2.32 3.80
C VAL A 17 -6.55 -3.30 4.70
N VAL A 18 -5.96 -2.82 5.80
CA VAL A 18 -5.30 -3.68 6.80
C VAL A 18 -6.28 -4.70 7.36
N ASN A 19 -7.50 -4.29 7.70
CA ASN A 19 -8.53 -5.18 8.22
C ASN A 19 -8.95 -6.25 7.19
N ILE A 20 -9.17 -5.85 5.93
CA ILE A 20 -9.50 -6.79 4.86
C ILE A 20 -8.37 -7.81 4.67
N VAL A 21 -7.12 -7.36 4.58
CA VAL A 21 -5.96 -8.26 4.41
C VAL A 21 -5.81 -9.19 5.61
N SER A 22 -6.04 -8.69 6.82
CA SER A 22 -5.98 -9.50 8.05
C SER A 22 -7.05 -10.60 8.11
N ILE A 23 -8.22 -10.37 7.50
CA ILE A 23 -9.28 -11.37 7.39
C ILE A 23 -8.95 -12.39 6.30
N LEU A 24 -8.41 -11.94 5.16
CA LEU A 24 -8.15 -12.81 4.00
C LEU A 24 -6.90 -13.67 4.18
N TYR A 25 -5.88 -13.16 4.88
CA TYR A 25 -4.58 -13.81 5.05
C TYR A 25 -4.12 -13.76 6.51
N PRO A 26 -4.84 -14.40 7.44
CA PRO A 26 -4.53 -14.32 8.86
C PRO A 26 -3.10 -14.80 9.18
N GLU A 27 -2.56 -15.76 8.42
CA GLU A 27 -1.21 -16.29 8.63
C GLU A 27 -0.09 -15.35 8.17
N HIS A 28 -0.41 -14.39 7.28
CA HIS A 28 0.55 -13.42 6.72
C HIS A 28 0.31 -11.99 7.26
N ALA A 29 -0.73 -11.78 8.07
CA ALA A 29 -1.08 -10.47 8.60
C ALA A 29 -0.29 -10.11 9.87
N THR A 30 1.04 -10.26 9.82
CA THR A 30 1.92 -9.89 10.94
C THR A 30 1.87 -8.37 11.20
N LEU A 31 2.25 -7.93 12.40
CA LEU A 31 2.27 -6.50 12.74
C LEU A 31 3.17 -5.68 11.78
N ALA A 32 4.26 -6.28 11.31
CA ALA A 32 5.15 -5.66 10.33
C ALA A 32 4.48 -5.53 8.96
N CYS A 33 3.86 -6.61 8.45
CA CYS A 33 3.06 -6.58 7.21
C CYS A 33 1.96 -5.53 7.28
N GLN A 34 1.21 -5.48 8.39
CA GLN A 34 0.13 -4.50 8.59
C GLN A 34 0.66 -3.06 8.58
N ALA A 35 1.82 -2.81 9.18
CA ALA A 35 2.45 -1.49 9.17
C ALA A 35 2.86 -1.06 7.74
N VAL A 36 3.43 -1.98 6.95
CA VAL A 36 3.81 -1.73 5.55
C VAL A 36 2.56 -1.45 4.70
N LEU A 37 1.53 -2.30 4.81
CA LEU A 37 0.25 -2.12 4.10
C LEU A 37 -0.40 -0.78 4.44
N ARG A 38 -0.44 -0.43 5.73
CA ARG A 38 -1.00 0.83 6.19
C ARG A 38 -0.24 2.02 5.59
N ALA A 39 1.08 1.99 5.63
CA ALA A 39 1.90 3.09 5.12
C ALA A 39 1.73 3.29 3.61
N LEU A 40 1.74 2.19 2.83
CA LEU A 40 1.53 2.24 1.39
C LEU A 40 0.11 2.69 1.02
N ALA A 41 -0.90 2.10 1.66
CA ALA A 41 -2.29 2.47 1.41
C ALA A 41 -2.54 3.94 1.76
N LEU A 42 -1.99 4.42 2.88
CA LEU A 42 -2.09 5.83 3.27
C LEU A 42 -1.48 6.75 2.22
N ALA A 43 -0.24 6.50 1.80
CA ALA A 43 0.44 7.34 0.81
C ALA A 43 -0.33 7.43 -0.52
N ILE A 44 -0.82 6.30 -1.03
CA ILE A 44 -1.59 6.22 -2.28
C ILE A 44 -2.94 6.95 -2.15
N LEU A 45 -3.66 6.71 -1.05
CA LEU A 45 -4.97 7.33 -0.81
C LEU A 45 -4.87 8.85 -0.59
N GLU A 46 -3.82 9.33 0.09
CA GLU A 46 -3.58 10.76 0.27
C GLU A 46 -3.31 11.48 -1.04
N ALA A 47 -2.57 10.83 -1.94
CA ALA A 47 -2.35 11.34 -3.28
C ALA A 47 -3.61 11.28 -4.17
N LYS A 48 -4.74 10.79 -3.62
CA LYS A 48 -6.00 10.53 -4.32
C LYS A 48 -5.82 9.61 -5.53
N ALA A 49 -4.83 8.73 -5.47
CA ALA A 49 -4.59 7.72 -6.49
C ALA A 49 -5.48 6.49 -6.23
N PRO A 50 -5.87 5.75 -7.29
CA PRO A 50 -6.60 4.49 -7.12
C PRO A 50 -5.76 3.49 -6.32
N LEU A 51 -6.33 2.95 -5.25
CA LEU A 51 -5.68 1.94 -4.43
C LEU A 51 -5.90 0.55 -5.02
N SER A 52 -4.82 -0.10 -5.44
CA SER A 52 -4.79 -1.48 -5.91
C SER A 52 -3.44 -2.14 -5.58
N PHE A 53 -3.38 -3.48 -5.67
CA PHE A 53 -2.10 -4.19 -5.52
C PHE A 53 -1.10 -3.79 -6.61
N GLU A 54 -1.55 -3.50 -7.83
CA GLU A 54 -0.72 -2.95 -8.89
C GLU A 54 -0.15 -1.58 -8.53
N ALA A 55 -0.97 -0.70 -7.93
CA ALA A 55 -0.53 0.61 -7.48
C ALA A 55 0.49 0.49 -6.35
N MET A 56 0.31 -0.46 -5.42
CA MET A 56 1.30 -0.75 -4.37
C MET A 56 2.60 -1.31 -4.97
N SER A 57 2.52 -2.24 -5.92
CA SER A 57 3.69 -2.78 -6.63
C SER A 57 4.45 -1.68 -7.36
N ARG A 58 3.73 -0.87 -8.15
CA ARG A 58 4.28 0.29 -8.86
C ARG A 58 4.92 1.28 -7.89
N PHE A 59 4.32 1.52 -6.71
CA PHE A 59 4.90 2.41 -5.70
C PHE A 59 6.30 1.96 -5.34
N LEU A 60 6.52 0.66 -5.18
CA LEU A 60 7.79 0.09 -4.78
C LEU A 60 8.80 0.06 -5.94
N THR A 61 8.35 -0.20 -7.17
CA THR A 61 9.24 -0.44 -8.32
C THR A 61 9.50 0.77 -9.20
N ASP A 62 8.63 1.78 -9.21
CA ASP A 62 8.73 2.99 -10.06
C ASP A 62 9.04 4.21 -9.18
N PRO A 63 10.33 4.59 -9.03
CA PRO A 63 10.72 5.71 -8.16
C PRO A 63 10.13 7.04 -8.62
N GLN A 64 9.96 7.25 -9.94
CA GLN A 64 9.41 8.50 -10.45
C GLN A 64 7.94 8.65 -10.04
N TRP A 65 7.14 7.60 -10.27
CA TRP A 65 5.73 7.62 -9.85
C TRP A 65 5.58 7.71 -8.34
N ARG A 66 6.48 7.06 -7.58
CA ARG A 66 6.52 7.17 -6.12
C ARG A 66 6.75 8.61 -5.66
N GLU A 67 7.73 9.30 -6.22
CA GLU A 67 7.98 10.72 -5.90
C GLU A 67 6.77 11.59 -6.24
N GLU A 68 6.07 11.30 -7.34
CA GLU A 68 4.80 11.97 -7.68
C GLU A 68 3.73 11.74 -6.60
N ILE A 69 3.52 10.50 -6.15
CA ILE A 69 2.58 10.18 -5.06
C ILE A 69 2.97 10.90 -3.77
N LEU A 70 4.23 10.80 -3.35
CA LEU A 70 4.74 11.40 -2.12
C LEU A 70 4.70 12.94 -2.15
N SER A 71 4.81 13.56 -3.32
CA SER A 71 4.70 15.02 -3.49
C SER A 71 3.28 15.56 -3.32
N ARG A 72 2.26 14.71 -3.48
CA ARG A 72 0.84 15.05 -3.34
C ARG A 72 0.30 14.78 -1.94
N GLY A 73 1.04 14.04 -1.12
CA GLY A 73 0.68 13.71 0.25
C GLY A 73 0.60 14.94 1.14
N THR A 74 -0.20 14.83 2.21
CA THR A 74 -0.40 15.94 3.16
C THR A 74 0.53 15.87 4.37
N HIS A 75 1.16 14.72 4.61
CA HIS A 75 2.10 14.52 5.71
C HIS A 75 3.45 15.22 5.46
N PRO A 76 4.18 15.59 6.53
CA PRO A 76 5.53 16.14 6.43
C PRO A 76 6.47 15.24 5.64
N SER A 77 7.43 15.84 4.93
CA SER A 77 8.44 15.10 4.14
C SER A 77 9.16 14.02 4.93
N ASP A 78 9.35 14.23 6.24
CA ASP A 78 10.10 13.33 7.12
C ASP A 78 9.40 11.99 7.30
N VAL A 79 8.06 11.96 7.25
CA VAL A 79 7.27 10.72 7.29
C VAL A 79 7.52 9.89 6.04
N TRP A 80 7.71 10.56 4.90
CA TRP A 80 7.89 9.92 3.60
C TRP A 80 9.35 9.69 3.21
N ASN A 81 10.29 10.27 3.94
CA ASN A 81 11.72 10.21 3.62
C ASN A 81 12.25 8.76 3.49
N PRO A 82 11.84 7.78 4.33
CA PRO A 82 12.27 6.38 4.16
C PRO A 82 11.83 5.75 2.83
N TRP A 83 10.83 6.32 2.17
CA TRP A 83 10.30 5.81 0.91
C TRP A 83 10.93 6.47 -0.31
N ARG A 84 11.77 7.51 -0.18
CA ARG A 84 12.32 8.27 -1.33
C ARG A 84 13.62 7.66 -1.89
N GLY A 85 13.95 8.04 -3.12
CA GLY A 85 15.32 7.93 -3.66
C GLY A 85 15.73 6.64 -4.39
N HIS A 86 15.23 5.45 -4.01
CA HIS A 86 15.65 4.19 -4.67
C HIS A 86 14.51 3.17 -4.83
N PRO A 87 14.52 2.29 -5.85
CA PRO A 87 13.61 1.15 -5.93
C PRO A 87 13.62 0.37 -4.60
N ILE A 88 12.43 0.02 -4.11
CA ILE A 88 12.29 -0.71 -2.84
C ILE A 88 11.99 -2.16 -3.16
N ASN A 89 12.80 -3.08 -2.65
CA ASN A 89 12.52 -4.51 -2.76
C ASN A 89 11.47 -4.91 -1.70
N PRO A 90 10.28 -5.40 -2.08
CA PRO A 90 9.24 -5.82 -1.14
C PRO A 90 9.71 -6.90 -0.16
N GLU A 91 10.56 -7.83 -0.60
CA GLU A 91 11.07 -8.92 0.25
C GLU A 91 11.96 -8.43 1.40
N LEU A 92 12.61 -7.28 1.21
CA LEU A 92 13.43 -6.64 2.24
C LEU A 92 12.61 -5.76 3.19
N LEU A 93 11.40 -5.37 2.80
CA LEU A 93 10.47 -4.65 3.67
C LEU A 93 9.84 -5.61 4.67
N ASP A 94 9.17 -6.63 4.15
CA ASP A 94 8.49 -7.65 4.94
C ASP A 94 8.16 -8.87 4.05
N PRO A 95 8.59 -10.08 4.42
CA PRO A 95 8.35 -11.28 3.62
C PRO A 95 6.88 -11.62 3.41
N ASP A 96 6.04 -11.40 4.43
CA ASP A 96 4.60 -11.70 4.35
C ASP A 96 3.88 -10.71 3.43
N PHE A 97 4.20 -9.42 3.52
CA PHE A 97 3.72 -8.43 2.58
C PHE A 97 4.15 -8.76 1.14
N SER A 98 5.40 -9.14 0.94
CA SER A 98 5.91 -9.54 -0.37
C SER A 98 5.13 -10.74 -0.93
N TRP A 99 4.85 -11.72 -0.08
CA TRP A 99 4.03 -12.88 -0.45
C TRP A 99 2.61 -12.47 -0.87
N ILE A 100 1.93 -11.64 -0.08
CA ILE A 100 0.57 -11.16 -0.39
C ILE A 100 0.54 -10.38 -1.70
N LEU A 101 1.51 -9.48 -1.89
CA LEU A 101 1.63 -8.68 -3.10
C LEU A 101 1.83 -9.59 -4.32
N LYS A 102 2.72 -10.58 -4.21
CA LYS A 102 2.99 -11.53 -5.28
C LYS A 102 1.77 -12.39 -5.60
N GLU A 103 1.12 -12.97 -4.60
CA GLU A 103 -0.08 -13.82 -4.80
C GLU A 103 -1.18 -13.05 -5.54
N ARG A 104 -1.39 -11.78 -5.19
CA ARG A 104 -2.37 -10.93 -5.86
C ARG A 104 -1.97 -10.51 -7.25
N MET A 105 -0.69 -10.21 -7.49
CA MET A 105 -0.20 -9.89 -8.82
C MET A 105 -0.26 -11.10 -9.76
N ASP A 106 0.14 -12.29 -9.30
CA ASP A 106 0.10 -13.53 -10.08
C ASP A 106 -1.34 -13.87 -10.48
N THR A 107 -2.30 -13.72 -9.56
CA THR A 107 -3.73 -13.90 -9.83
C THR A 107 -4.28 -12.93 -10.88
N LEU A 108 -3.74 -11.71 -10.97
CA LEU A 108 -4.16 -10.71 -11.96
C LEU A 108 -3.60 -10.98 -13.36
N THR A 109 -2.44 -11.62 -13.46
CA THR A 109 -1.78 -11.94 -14.75
C THR A 109 -2.23 -13.25 -15.40
N ASP A 110 -2.86 -14.16 -14.64
CA ASP A 110 -3.36 -15.46 -15.14
C ASP A 110 -4.75 -15.37 -15.82
N HIS A 111 -5.21 -14.16 -16.16
CA HIS A 111 -6.46 -13.87 -16.87
C HIS A 111 -6.23 -13.04 -18.13
#